data_AF-A0A7D3X2Z4-F1
#
_entry.id   AF-A0A7D3X2Z4-F1
#
_cell.length_a   1.000
_cell.length_b   1.000
_cell.length_c   1.000
_cell.angle_alpha   90.00
_cell.angle_beta   90.00
_cell.angle_gamma   90.00
#
_symmetry.space_group_name_H-M   'P 1'
#
loop_
_entity.id
_entity.type
_entity.pdbx_description
1 polymer ?
#
loop_
_entity_poly.entity_id
_entity_poly.type
_entity_poly.pdbx_seq_one_letter_code
_entity_poly.pdbx_strand_id
1 'polypeptide(L)'
;MQVDQAQLDAWKAQYGDIFQISVALNDSDTATAYLKPADRNVMAVALMRVAKDQMLEPGEFILTNCFIGGDERLKLTTGLAQTPAQISAALAAVALVKTLEATVKNA
;
A
#
# COMPACT_ATOMS: atom_id res chain seq x y z
N MET A 1 2.29 -16.69 -4.04
CA MET A 1 2.46 -17.55 -2.84
C MET A 1 1.26 -17.30 -1.95
N GLN A 2 0.59 -18.36 -1.46
CA GLN A 2 -0.60 -18.19 -0.61
C GLN A 2 -0.13 -17.92 0.82
N VAL A 3 -0.53 -16.77 1.38
CA VAL A 3 -0.29 -16.45 2.80
C VAL A 3 -1.32 -17.21 3.62
N ASP A 4 -0.87 -17.97 4.63
CA ASP A 4 -1.76 -18.72 5.51
C ASP A 4 -2.28 -17.86 6.67
N GLN A 5 -3.29 -18.38 7.38
CA GLN A 5 -3.91 -17.66 8.49
C GLN A 5 -2.93 -17.44 9.66
N ALA A 6 -2.04 -18.40 9.92
CA ALA A 6 -1.07 -18.29 11.01
C ALA A 6 -0.09 -17.12 10.77
N GLN A 7 0.34 -16.92 9.52
CA GLN A 7 1.19 -15.81 9.11
C GLN A 7 0.46 -14.47 9.23
N LEU A 8 -0.82 -14.41 8.86
CA LEU A 8 -1.64 -13.20 9.04
C LEU A 8 -1.82 -12.85 10.52
N ASP A 9 -2.05 -13.85 11.37
CA ASP A 9 -2.21 -13.64 12.81
C ASP A 9 -0.91 -13.18 13.46
N ALA A 10 0.23 -13.74 13.05
CA ALA A 10 1.55 -13.29 13.49
C ALA A 10 1.83 -11.84 13.08
N TRP A 11 1.51 -11.46 11.83
CA TRP A 11 1.65 -10.07 11.38
C TRP A 11 0.71 -9.12 12.11
N LYS A 12 -0.54 -9.54 12.38
CA LYS A 12 -1.47 -8.73 13.17
C LYS A 12 -0.99 -8.50 14.59
N ALA A 13 -0.42 -9.53 15.23
CA ALA A 13 0.18 -9.40 16.55
C ALA A 13 1.39 -8.44 16.54
N GLN A 14 2.17 -8.42 15.46
CA GLN A 14 3.38 -7.59 15.35
C GLN A 14 3.08 -6.14 14.95
N TYR A 15 2.18 -5.93 14.00
CA TYR A 15 1.96 -4.63 13.34
C TYR A 15 0.59 -4.02 13.60
N GLY A 16 -0.34 -4.76 14.21
CA GLY A 16 -1.74 -4.36 14.37
C GLY A 16 -2.54 -4.62 13.10
N ASP A 17 -3.11 -3.57 12.51
CA ASP A 17 -3.93 -3.71 11.31
C ASP A 17 -3.11 -4.15 10.10
N ILE A 18 -3.67 -5.05 9.28
CA ILE A 18 -3.06 -5.51 8.03
C ILE A 18 -3.99 -5.16 6.87
N PHE A 19 -3.45 -4.51 5.85
CA PHE A 19 -4.20 -4.14 4.66
C PHE A 19 -3.91 -5.12 3.54
N GLN A 20 -4.93 -5.48 2.77
CA GLN A 20 -4.81 -6.35 1.61
C GLN A 20 -5.11 -5.57 0.33
N ILE A 21 -4.26 -5.72 -0.67
CA ILE A 21 -4.48 -5.25 -2.03
C ILE A 21 -4.63 -6.48 -2.93
N SER A 22 -5.72 -6.55 -3.70
CA SER A 22 -5.94 -7.58 -4.70
C SER A 22 -5.96 -6.94 -6.09
N VAL A 23 -5.12 -7.43 -7.01
CA VAL A 23 -5.01 -6.95 -8.39
C VAL A 23 -5.37 -8.09 -9.33
N ALA A 24 -6.46 -7.93 -10.08
CA ALA A 24 -6.81 -8.86 -11.16
C ALA A 24 -5.82 -8.68 -12.32
N LEU A 25 -5.12 -9.76 -12.69
CA LEU A 25 -4.15 -9.77 -13.78
C LEU A 25 -4.79 -10.18 -15.11
N ASN A 26 -5.81 -11.03 -15.03
CA ASN A 26 -6.70 -11.46 -16.11
C ASN A 26 -7.96 -12.09 -15.48
N ASP A 27 -8.82 -12.70 -16.28
CA ASP A 27 -10.12 -13.24 -15.84
C ASP A 27 -10.02 -14.37 -14.79
N SER A 28 -8.86 -15.00 -14.62
CA SER A 28 -8.67 -16.13 -13.69
C SER A 28 -7.46 -16.03 -12.77
N ASP A 29 -6.66 -14.96 -12.86
CA ASP A 29 -5.46 -14.74 -12.05
C ASP A 29 -5.57 -13.44 -11.26
N THR A 30 -5.34 -13.52 -9.95
CA THR A 30 -5.32 -12.38 -9.03
C THR A 30 -4.05 -12.43 -8.21
N ALA A 31 -3.29 -11.34 -8.22
CA ALA A 31 -2.16 -11.14 -7.34
C ALA A 31 -2.60 -10.40 -6.07
N THR A 32 -2.16 -10.87 -4.91
CA THR A 32 -2.53 -10.29 -3.62
C THR A 32 -1.29 -9.82 -2.88
N ALA A 33 -1.29 -8.59 -2.38
CA ALA A 33 -0.25 -8.03 -1.51
C ALA A 33 -0.80 -7.72 -0.13
N TYR A 34 0.02 -7.90 0.89
CA TYR A 34 -0.28 -7.53 2.27
C TYR A 34 0.65 -6.41 2.72
N LEU A 35 0.06 -5.39 3.34
CA LEU A 35 0.75 -4.21 3.83
C LEU A 35 0.56 -4.07 5.35
N LYS A 36 1.63 -3.73 6.05
CA LYS A 36 1.55 -3.18 7.41
C LYS A 36 1.10 -1.71 7.39
N PRO A 37 0.69 -1.12 8.53
CA PRO A 37 0.37 0.29 8.59
C PRO A 37 1.60 1.16 8.28
N ALA A 38 1.37 2.26 7.57
CA ALA A 38 2.40 3.26 7.35
C ALA A 38 2.71 4.00 8.67
N ASP A 39 3.99 4.10 9.02
CA ASP A 39 4.41 4.94 10.14
C ASP A 39 4.30 6.44 9.79
N ARG A 40 4.53 7.30 10.78
CA ARG A 40 4.42 8.76 10.61
C ARG A 40 5.35 9.32 9.53
N ASN A 41 6.55 8.75 9.36
CA ASN A 41 7.50 9.20 8.35
C ASN A 41 7.03 8.78 6.96
N VAL A 42 6.57 7.54 6.83
CA VAL A 42 6.01 7.03 5.57
C VAL A 42 4.80 7.88 5.15
N MET A 43 3.90 8.15 6.09
CA MET A 43 2.70 8.93 5.86
C MET A 43 3.01 10.39 5.49
N ALA A 44 3.97 11.03 6.17
CA ALA A 44 4.34 12.42 5.88
C ALA A 44 4.90 12.59 4.46
N VAL A 45 5.78 11.68 4.02
CA VAL A 45 6.32 11.70 2.66
C VAL A 45 5.23 11.41 1.63
N ALA A 46 4.37 10.43 1.88
CA ALA A 46 3.27 10.12 0.98
C ALA A 46 2.31 11.32 0.82
N LEU A 47 1.91 11.96 1.91
CA LEU A 47 1.08 13.18 1.90
C LEU A 47 1.74 14.33 1.12
N MET A 48 3.04 14.56 1.32
CA MET A 48 3.78 15.57 0.56
C MET A 48 3.73 15.29 -0.95
N ARG A 49 3.88 14.02 -1.36
CA ARG A 49 3.83 13.63 -2.78
C ARG A 49 2.43 13.77 -3.38
N VAL A 50 1.40 13.41 -2.62
CA VAL A 50 -0.01 13.66 -3.00
C VAL A 50 -0.26 15.15 -3.19
N ALA A 51 0.21 16.00 -2.27
CA ALA A 51 0.06 17.45 -2.38
C ALA A 51 0.80 18.09 -3.58
N LYS A 52 1.78 17.38 -4.14
CA LYS A 52 2.52 17.76 -5.35
C LYS A 52 1.93 17.19 -6.64
N ASP A 53 0.74 16.59 -6.57
CA ASP A 53 0.05 15.95 -7.69
C ASP A 53 0.87 14.82 -8.35
N GLN A 54 1.73 14.17 -7.57
CA GLN A 54 2.48 13.01 -8.04
C GLN A 54 1.56 11.79 -7.95
N MET A 55 1.02 11.37 -9.10
CA MET A 55 -0.02 10.34 -9.14
C MET A 55 0.45 8.96 -8.65
N LEU A 56 1.69 8.57 -8.97
CA LEU A 56 2.19 7.21 -8.72
C LEU A 56 3.15 7.12 -7.52
N GLU A 57 4.01 8.13 -7.35
CA GLU A 57 5.07 8.12 -6.35
C GLU A 57 4.63 7.93 -4.88
N PRO A 58 3.47 8.43 -4.40
CA PRO A 58 3.01 8.15 -3.04
C PRO A 58 2.73 6.66 -2.85
N GLY A 59 2.08 6.06 -3.85
CA GLY A 59 1.72 4.64 -3.87
C GLY A 59 2.94 3.73 -3.89
N GLU A 60 3.91 4.04 -4.75
CA GLU A 60 5.18 3.32 -4.83
C GLU A 60 5.95 3.38 -3.52
N PHE A 61 5.96 4.56 -2.87
CA PHE A 61 6.62 4.74 -1.58
C PHE A 61 5.97 3.91 -0.48
N ILE A 62 4.64 3.92 -0.40
CA ILE A 62 3.89 3.11 0.56
C ILE A 62 4.13 1.63 0.31
N LEU A 63 3.98 1.18 -0.94
CA LEU A 63 4.16 -0.22 -1.31
C LEU A 63 5.57 -0.71 -0.97
N THR A 64 6.60 0.11 -1.24
CA THR A 64 8.00 -0.23 -0.92
C THR A 64 8.26 -0.35 0.59
N ASN A 65 7.67 0.52 1.41
CA ASN A 65 7.95 0.56 2.86
C ASN A 65 7.00 -0.30 3.71
N CYS A 66 5.84 -0.63 3.17
CA CYS A 66 4.78 -1.31 3.92
C CYS A 66 4.53 -2.76 3.44
N PHE A 67 5.07 -3.20 2.31
CA PHE A 67 4.92 -4.58 1.86
C PHE A 67 5.57 -5.57 2.83
N ILE A 68 4.76 -6.50 3.33
CA ILE A 68 5.21 -7.55 4.27
C ILE A 68 5.08 -8.95 3.70
N GLY A 69 4.34 -9.12 2.59
CA GLY A 69 4.25 -10.40 1.89
C GLY A 69 3.11 -10.47 0.89
N GLY A 70 2.93 -11.66 0.31
CA GLY A 70 1.93 -11.94 -0.72
C GLY A 70 2.56 -12.41 -2.03
N ASP A 71 2.04 -11.89 -3.14
CA ASP A 71 2.54 -12.17 -4.48
C ASP A 71 3.71 -11.23 -4.81
N GLU A 72 4.89 -11.82 -5.03
CA GLU A 72 6.12 -11.08 -5.37
C GLU A 72 6.00 -10.26 -6.65
N ARG A 73 5.04 -10.58 -7.55
CA ARG A 73 4.76 -9.77 -8.75
C ARG A 73 4.35 -8.34 -8.42
N LEU A 74 3.83 -8.10 -7.21
CA LEU A 74 3.43 -6.78 -6.73
C LEU A 74 4.52 -6.05 -5.93
N LYS A 75 5.62 -6.73 -5.60
CA LYS A 75 6.73 -6.14 -4.84
C LYS A 75 7.56 -5.21 -5.74
N LEU A 76 7.96 -4.06 -5.19
CA LEU A 76 8.77 -3.06 -5.91
C LEU A 76 10.25 -3.20 -5.55
N THR A 77 10.98 -4.07 -6.24
CA THR A 77 12.41 -4.31 -5.96
C THR A 77 13.29 -3.07 -6.16
N THR A 78 12.93 -2.20 -7.11
CA THR A 78 13.65 -0.94 -7.39
C THR A 78 13.05 0.26 -6.68
N GLY A 79 11.98 0.06 -5.90
CA GLY A 79 11.15 1.13 -5.35
C GLY A 79 10.25 1.84 -6.36
N LEU A 80 10.24 1.39 -7.63
CA LEU A 80 9.42 1.95 -8.71
C LEU A 80 8.57 0.85 -9.35
N ALA A 81 7.34 1.18 -9.71
CA ALA A 81 6.44 0.31 -10.45
C ALA A 81 6.86 0.24 -11.93
N GLN A 82 7.05 -0.97 -12.43
CA GLN A 82 7.52 -1.24 -13.80
C GLN A 82 6.51 -2.07 -14.61
N THR A 83 5.63 -2.79 -13.93
CA THR A 83 4.60 -3.62 -14.57
C THR A 83 3.20 -3.04 -14.34
N PRO A 84 2.21 -3.34 -15.20
CA PRO A 84 0.83 -2.91 -14.98
C PRO A 84 0.29 -3.34 -13.61
N ALA A 85 0.64 -4.55 -13.16
CA ALA A 85 0.24 -5.06 -11.85
C ALA A 85 0.80 -4.22 -10.69
N GLN A 86 2.08 -3.83 -10.77
CA GLN A 86 2.74 -2.97 -9.80
C GLN A 86 2.15 -1.55 -9.81
N ILE A 87 1.83 -1.01 -10.99
CA ILE A 87 1.18 0.30 -11.12
C ILE A 87 -0.19 0.27 -10.45
N SER A 88 -1.02 -0.75 -10.74
CA SER A 88 -2.32 -0.93 -10.10
C SER A 88 -2.22 -1.06 -8.57
N ALA A 89 -1.25 -1.84 -8.08
CA ALA A 89 -1.01 -1.99 -6.65
C ALA A 89 -0.55 -0.68 -6.00
N ALA A 90 0.34 0.07 -6.64
CA ALA A 90 0.80 1.37 -6.16
C ALA A 90 -0.36 2.37 -6.07
N LEU A 91 -1.17 2.49 -7.13
CA LEU A 91 -2.35 3.37 -7.12
C LEU A 91 -3.34 2.98 -6.02
N ALA A 92 -3.59 1.68 -5.80
CA ALA A 92 -4.42 1.22 -4.70
C ALA A 92 -3.82 1.55 -3.32
N ALA A 93 -2.50 1.45 -3.17
CA ALA A 93 -1.81 1.77 -1.92
C ALA A 93 -1.94 3.25 -1.51
N VAL A 94 -2.16 4.17 -2.46
CA VAL A 94 -2.46 5.59 -2.17
C VAL A 94 -3.70 5.72 -1.27
N ALA A 95 -4.64 4.78 -1.34
CA ALA A 95 -5.84 4.78 -0.49
C ALA A 95 -5.55 4.57 1.02
N LEU A 96 -4.30 4.30 1.41
CA LEU A 96 -3.88 4.35 2.82
C LEU A 96 -3.65 5.78 3.31
N VAL A 97 -3.48 6.73 2.40
CA VAL A 97 -3.41 8.17 2.68
C VAL A 97 -4.83 8.75 2.66
N LYS A 98 -5.70 8.31 3.57
CA LYS A 98 -7.05 8.89 3.71
C LYS A 98 -6.98 10.18 4.50
N THR A 99 -7.19 11.31 3.84
CA THR A 99 -7.48 12.58 4.50
C THR A 99 -8.99 12.74 4.67
N LEU A 100 -9.44 13.01 5.90
CA LEU A 100 -10.82 13.40 6.16
C LEU A 100 -10.94 14.92 6.05
N GLU A 101 -12.06 15.41 5.53
CA GLU A 101 -12.36 16.84 5.55
C GLU A 101 -12.52 17.31 7.00
N ALA A 102 -11.79 18.36 7.37
CA ALA A 102 -11.88 18.99 8.68
C ALA A 102 -12.26 20.46 8.51
N THR A 103 -13.19 20.94 9.33
CA THR A 103 -13.56 22.37 9.36
C THR A 103 -12.98 23.03 10.61
N VAL A 104 -12.34 24.18 10.44
CA VAL A 104 -11.83 24.99 11.56
C VAL A 104 -12.79 26.16 11.75
N LYS A 105 -13.40 26.25 12.94
CA LYS A 105 -14.17 27.43 13.36
C LYS A 105 -13.37 28.18 14.41
N ASN A 106 -13.29 29.50 14.27
CA ASN A 106 -12.75 30.34 15.33
C ASN A 106 -13.83 30.41 16.42
N ALA A 107 -13.50 30.00 17.64
CA ALA A 107 -14.42 30.00 18.79
C ALA A 107 -14.39 31.33 19.53
#